data_AF-A0A9E3F613-F1
#
_entry.id   AF-A0A9E3F613-F1
#
_cell.length_a   1.000
_cell.length_b   1.000
_cell.length_c   1.000
_cell.angle_alpha   90.00
_cell.angle_beta   90.00
_cell.angle_gamma   90.00
#
_symmetry.space_group_name_H-M   'P 1'
#
loop_
_entity.id
_entity.type
_entity.pdbx_description
1 polymer ?
#
loop_
_entity_poly.entity_id
_entity_poly.type
_entity_poly.pdbx_seq_one_letter_code
_entity_poly.pdbx_strand_id
1 'polypeptide(L)' 'MAKGVNTASDLRAKTPDELDDLLVALRREQFNLRFQRATGQAEGVARVRQVRRDIARLKTIVGERRRASARTERGT' A
#
# COMPACT_ATOMS: atom_id res chain seq x y z
N MET A 1 -8.07 11.07 8.62
CA MET A 1 -7.60 10.97 7.21
C MET A 1 -6.12 10.61 7.25
N ALA A 2 -5.74 9.38 6.90
CA ALA A 2 -4.33 8.96 6.89
C ALA A 2 -3.57 9.79 5.83
N LYS A 3 -2.60 10.57 6.31
CA LYS A 3 -1.75 11.48 5.52
C LYS A 3 -1.27 10.77 4.26
N GLY A 4 -1.52 11.38 3.10
CA GLY A 4 -1.23 10.85 1.77
C GLY A 4 0.25 10.79 1.39
N VAL A 5 1.13 10.43 2.32
CA VAL A 5 2.55 10.26 2.05
C VAL A 5 3.05 9.08 2.86
N ASN A 6 2.83 7.87 2.34
CA ASN A 6 3.60 6.71 2.73
C ASN A 6 4.84 6.68 1.83
N THR A 7 5.89 7.42 2.21
CA THR A 7 7.15 7.33 1.46
C THR A 7 7.69 5.91 1.55
N ALA A 8 8.55 5.53 0.60
CA ALA A 8 9.20 4.22 0.65
C ALA A 8 9.96 4.01 1.97
N SER A 9 10.50 5.08 2.55
CA SER A 9 11.17 5.07 3.85
C SER A 9 10.21 4.74 5.00
N ASP A 10 9.03 5.38 5.02
CA ASP A 10 8.03 5.14 6.07
C ASP A 10 7.51 3.69 6.04
N LEU A 11 7.27 3.15 4.84
CA LEU A 11 6.84 1.76 4.66
C LEU A 11 7.94 0.76 5.07
N ARG A 12 9.22 1.11 4.91
CA ARG A 12 10.34 0.26 5.36
C ARG A 12 10.54 0.29 6.87
N ALA A 13 10.10 1.33 7.56
CA ALA A 13 10.16 1.42 9.01
C ALA A 13 9.06 0.62 9.73
N LYS A 14 7.99 0.24 9.01
CA LYS A 14 6.85 -0.48 9.57
C LYS A 14 7.11 -1.97 9.80
N THR A 15 6.43 -2.54 10.78
CA THR A 15 6.43 -3.99 11.03
C THR A 15 5.64 -4.73 9.94
N PRO A 16 5.81 -6.06 9.79
CA PRO A 16 5.01 -6.86 8.85
C PRO A 16 3.50 -6.71 9.08
N ASP A 17 3.06 -6.77 10.33
CA ASP A 17 1.64 -6.69 10.69
C ASP A 17 1.07 -5.29 10.36
N GLU A 18 1.81 -4.23 10.65
CA GLU A 18 1.42 -2.86 10.30
C GLU A 18 1.31 -2.65 8.78
N LEU A 19 2.11 -3.36 7.99
CA LEU A 19 2.03 -3.31 6.53
C LEU A 19 0.80 -4.03 6.00
N ASP A 20 0.41 -5.15 6.63
CA ASP A 20 -0.80 -5.87 6.26
C ASP A 20 -2.06 -5.08 6.63
N ASP A 21 -2.10 -4.48 7.83
CA ASP A 21 -3.19 -3.58 8.25
C ASP A 21 -3.34 -2.38 7.30
N LEU A 22 -2.20 -1.77 6.94
CA LEU A 22 -2.18 -0.66 5.99
C LEU A 22 -2.66 -1.07 4.60
N LEU A 23 -2.32 -2.29 4.15
CA LEU A 23 -2.80 -2.83 2.88
C LEU A 23 -4.32 -3.03 2.88
N VAL A 24 -4.88 -3.54 3.97
CA VAL A 24 -6.33 -3.70 4.15
C VAL A 24 -7.02 -2.34 4.11
N ALA A 25 -6.50 -1.36 4.84
CA ALA A 25 -7.04 0.00 4.86
C ALA A 25 -7.03 0.65 3.45
N LEU A 26 -5.91 0.57 2.73
CA LEU A 26 -5.80 1.11 1.37
C LEU A 26 -6.71 0.41 0.37
N ARG A 27 -6.95 -0.90 0.51
CA ARG A 27 -7.91 -1.63 -0.32
C ARG A 27 -9.35 -1.21 -0.05
N ARG A 28 -9.71 -0.98 1.21
CA ARG A 28 -11.03 -0.46 1.58
C ARG A 28 -11.24 0.94 0.99
N GLU A 29 -10.24 1.80 1.09
CA GLU A 29 -10.28 3.13 0.48
C GLU A 29 -10.42 3.05 -1.05
N GLN A 30 -9.65 2.17 -1.71
CA GLN A 30 -9.77 1.94 -3.15
C GLN A 30 -11.18 1.50 -3.55
N PHE A 31 -11.79 0.60 -2.78
CA PHE A 31 -13.16 0.15 -3.03
C PHE A 31 -14.15 1.32 -2.92
N ASN A 32 -14.06 2.12 -1.86
CA ASN A 32 -14.91 3.29 -1.66
C ASN A 32 -14.77 4.30 -2.80
N LEU A 33 -13.54 4.58 -3.24
CA LEU A 33 -13.29 5.49 -4.38
C LEU A 33 -13.86 4.94 -5.70
N ARG A 34 -13.84 3.62 -5.91
CA ARG A 34 -14.50 3.00 -7.08
C ARG A 34 -16.02 3.12 -7.00
N PHE A 35 -16.58 2.97 -5.80
CA PHE A 35 -18.01 3.13 -5.57
C PHE A 35 -18.46 4.57 -5.81
N GLN A 36 -17.76 5.56 -5.23
CA GLN A 36 -18.02 7.00 -5.45
C GLN A 36 -17.99 7.38 -6.93
N ARG A 37 -16.99 6.86 -7.67
CA ARG A 37 -16.91 7.06 -9.12
C ARG A 37 -18.11 6.46 -9.86
N ALA A 38 -18.58 5.30 -9.46
CA ALA A 38 -19.73 4.64 -10.07
C ALA A 38 -21.05 5.39 -9.78
N THR A 39 -21.18 6.02 -8.61
CA THR A 39 -22.33 6.86 -8.22
C THR A 39 -22.29 8.28 -8.80
N GLY A 40 -21.29 8.60 -9.64
CA GLY A 40 -21.16 9.93 -10.25
C GLY A 40 -20.59 11.02 -9.33
N GLN A 41 -20.15 10.67 -8.13
CA GLN A 41 -19.47 11.61 -7.22
C GLN A 41 -17.98 11.64 -7.57
N ALA A 42 -17.58 12.65 -8.35
CA ALA A 42 -16.22 12.77 -8.89
C ALA A 42 -15.22 13.44 -7.93
N GLU A 43 -15.37 13.21 -6.62
CA GLU A 43 -14.41 13.71 -5.63
C GLU A 43 -13.16 12.81 -5.57
N GLY A 44 -11.98 13.39 -5.38
CA GLY A 44 -10.77 12.62 -5.10
C GLY A 44 -10.13 11.88 -6.28
N VAL A 45 -10.28 12.33 -7.53
CA VAL A 45 -9.62 11.73 -8.71
C VAL A 45 -8.09 11.59 -8.52
N ALA A 46 -7.45 12.60 -7.91
CA ALA A 46 -6.03 12.55 -7.57
C ALA A 46 -5.71 11.46 -6.52
N ARG A 47 -6.62 11.23 -5.57
CA ARG A 47 -6.49 10.24 -4.50
C ARG A 47 -6.52 8.81 -5.04
N VAL A 48 -7.32 8.53 -6.07
CA VAL A 48 -7.32 7.23 -6.77
C VAL A 48 -5.92 6.86 -7.24
N ARG A 49 -5.21 7.82 -7.86
CA ARG A 49 -3.84 7.61 -8.35
C ARG A 49 -2.84 7.44 -7.20
N GLN A 50 -3.03 8.11 -6.07
CA GLN A 50 -2.19 7.95 -4.88
C GLN A 50 -2.37 6.57 -4.25
N VAL A 51 -3.61 6.18 -3.95
CA VAL A 51 -3.94 4.88 -3.34
C VAL A 51 -3.40 3.71 -4.17
N ARG A 52 -3.53 3.77 -5.51
CA ARG A 52 -2.94 2.75 -6.40
C ARG A 52 -1.42 2.64 -6.26
N ARG A 53 -0.71 3.77 -6.16
CA ARG A 53 0.75 3.79 -6.00
C ARG A 53 1.17 3.30 -4.62
N ASP A 54 0.44 3.66 -3.58
CA ASP A 54 0.76 3.26 -2.21
C ASP A 54 0.62 1.75 -2.04
N ILE A 55 -0.45 1.16 -2.59
CA ILE A 55 -0.62 -0.30 -2.64
C ILE A 55 0.54 -0.96 -3.39
N ALA A 56 0.96 -0.38 -4.54
CA ALA A 56 2.07 -0.93 -5.31
C ALA A 56 3.39 -0.89 -4.53
N ARG A 57 3.74 0.26 -3.92
CA ARG A 57 4.94 0.42 -3.10
C ARG A 57 4.98 -0.56 -1.94
N LEU A 58 3.86 -0.69 -1.23
CA LEU A 58 3.73 -1.60 -0.09
C LEU A 58 4.01 -3.04 -0.52
N LYS A 59 3.37 -3.51 -1.59
CA LYS A 59 3.60 -4.85 -2.14
C LYS A 59 5.05 -5.06 -2.57
N THR A 60 5.67 -4.06 -3.18
CA THR A 60 7.08 -4.14 -3.57
C THR A 60 7.98 -4.34 -2.36
N ILE A 61 7.80 -3.57 -1.29
CA ILE A 61 8.63 -3.67 -0.06
C ILE A 61 8.43 -5.02 0.64
N VAL A 62 7.19 -5.50 0.73
CA VAL A 62 6.90 -6.84 1.27
C VAL A 62 7.59 -7.92 0.43
N GLY A 63 7.55 -7.79 -0.91
CA GLY A 63 8.25 -8.69 -1.82
C GLY A 63 9.77 -8.61 -1.70
N GLU A 64 10.34 -7.41 -1.52
CA GLU A 64 11.77 -7.20 -1.26
C GLU A 64 12.21 -7.91 0.02
N ARG A 65 11.47 -7.73 1.12
CA ARG A 65 11.74 -8.40 2.41
C ARG A 65 11.72 -9.92 2.28
N ARG A 66 10.72 -10.48 1.60
CA ARG A 66 10.62 -11.93 1.34
C ARG A 66 11.78 -12.47 0.49
N ARG A 67 12.23 -11.71 -0.52
CA ARG A 67 13.39 -12.11 -1.33
C ARG A 67 14.71 -12.02 -0.57
N ALA A 68 14.82 -11.04 0.35
CA ALA A 68 15.99 -10.89 1.20
C ALA A 68 16.09 -12.07 2.20
N SER A 69 15.01 -12.43 2.90
CA SER A 69 15.01 -13.59 3.80
C SER A 69 15.35 -14.89 3.06
N ALA A 70 14.72 -15.13 1.91
CA ALA A 70 14.99 -16.30 1.07
C ALA A 70 16.40 -16.32 0.42
N ARG A 71 17.12 -15.20 0.42
CA ARG A 71 18.54 -15.15 0.01
C ARG A 71 19.44 -15.58 1.16
N THR A 72 19.16 -15.12 2.38
CA THR A 72 19.90 -15.51 3.58
C THR A 72 19.84 -17.01 3.81
N GLU A 73 18.67 -17.62 3.64
CA GLU A 73 18.46 -19.07 3.85
C GLU A 73 19.14 -19.97 2.80
N ARG A 74 19.55 -19.42 1.64
CA ARG A 74 20.22 -20.18 0.56
C ARG A 74 21.75 -20.03 0.56
N GLY A 75 22.29 -19.20 1.46
CA GLY A 75 23.72 -18.86 1.53
C GLY A 75 24.47 -19.45 2.72
N THR A 76 23.83 -20.34 3.49
CA THR A 76 24.43 -21.14 4.57
C THR A 76 24.44 -22.60 4.17
#